data_AF-A0A920RWH2-F1
#
_entry.id   AF-A0A920RWH2-F1
#
_cell.length_a   1.000
_cell.length_b   1.000
_cell.length_c   1.000
_cell.angle_alpha   90.00
_cell.angle_beta   90.00
_cell.angle_gamma   90.00
#
_symmetry.space_group_name_H-M   'P 1'
#
loop_
_entity.id
_entity.type
_entity.pdbx_description
1 polymer ?
#
loop_
_entity_poly.entity_id
_entity_poly.type
_entity_poly.pdbx_seq_one_letter_code
_entity_poly.pdbx_strand_id
1 'polypeptide(L)' 'MSYRLGVDVGGTFTDLLLVDEKTGRLYTAKVPSTPEDSSIGVFNGIARVCDNAGIDPTEISSVMHGTRLQLTQS' A
#
# COMPACT_ATOMS: atom_id res chain seq x y z
N MET A 1 16.85 4.42 -1.96
CA MET A 1 16.09 3.92 -3.14
C MET A 1 16.36 2.44 -3.37
N SER A 2 15.66 1.57 -2.64
CA SER A 2 15.81 0.11 -2.76
C SER A 2 14.53 -0.64 -2.38
N TYR A 3 13.40 0.07 -2.31
CA TYR A 3 12.12 -0.51 -1.90
C TYR A 3 11.10 -0.40 -3.02
N ARG A 4 10.40 -1.51 -3.28
CA ARG A 4 9.24 -1.54 -4.18
C ARG A 4 7.97 -1.70 -3.38
N LEU A 5 6.96 -0.91 -3.70
CA LEU A 5 5.67 -0.94 -3.04
C LEU A 5 4.59 -1.46 -3.99
N GLY A 6 3.92 -2.53 -3.60
CA GLY A 6 2.65 -2.96 -4.16
C GLY A 6 1.49 -2.43 -3.32
N VAL A 7 0.45 -1.93 -3.98
CA VAL A 7 -0.79 -1.45 -3.36
C VAL A 7 -1.96 -2.11 -4.08
N ASP A 8 -2.88 -2.73 -3.33
CA ASP A 8 -4.14 -3.27 -3.83
C ASP A 8 -5.31 -2.61 -3.10
N VAL A 9 -6.07 -1.79 -3.83
CA VAL A 9 -7.26 -1.12 -3.29
C VAL A 9 -8.49 -2.00 -3.53
N GLY A 10 -9.05 -2.55 -2.45
CA GLY A 10 -10.37 -3.19 -2.45
C GLY A 10 -11.47 -2.27 -1.90
N GLY A 11 -12.70 -2.76 -1.85
CA GLY A 11 -13.84 -1.97 -1.32
C GLY A 11 -13.88 -1.85 0.21
N THR A 12 -13.35 -2.84 0.94
CA THR A 12 -13.29 -2.79 2.42
C THR A 12 -11.92 -2.42 2.94
N PHE A 13 -10.87 -2.95 2.31
CA PHE A 13 -9.49 -2.78 2.76
C PHE A 13 -8.58 -2.42 1.59
N THR A 14 -7.55 -1.64 1.90
CA THR A 14 -6.39 -1.40 1.04
C THR A 14 -5.22 -2.20 1.63
N ASP A 15 -4.65 -3.07 0.80
CA ASP A 15 -3.55 -3.95 1.14
C ASP A 15 -2.24 -3.42 0.53
N LEU A 16 -1.15 -3.49 1.30
CA LEU A 16 0.16 -3.01 0.89
C LEU A 16 1.23 -4.08 1.14
N LEU A 17 2.15 -4.18 0.19
CA LEU A 17 3.33 -5.04 0.24
C LEU A 17 4.56 -4.21 -0.12
N LEU A 18 5.45 -4.02 0.84
CA LEU A 18 6.72 -3.35 0.64
C LEU A 18 7.83 -4.41 0.59
N VAL A 19 8.67 -4.34 -0.45
CA VAL A 19 9.78 -5.27 -0.68
C VAL A 19 11.08 -4.51 -0.58
N ASP A 20 11.95 -4.92 0.35
CA ASP A 20 13.35 -4.50 0.37
C ASP A 20 14.11 -5.30 -0.71
N GLU A 21 14.53 -4.64 -1.79
CA GLU A 21 15.24 -5.30 -2.89
C GLU A 21 16.66 -5.71 -2.52
N LYS A 22 17.26 -5.14 -1.47
CA LYS A 22 18.61 -5.51 -1.03
C LYS A 22 18.60 -6.77 -0.18
N THR A 23 17.64 -6.87 0.73
CA THR A 23 17.59 -7.95 1.72
C THR A 23 16.56 -9.03 1.39
N GLY A 24 15.63 -8.74 0.47
CA GLY A 24 14.49 -9.60 0.17
C GLY A 24 13.41 -9.59 1.26
N ARG A 25 13.54 -8.74 2.29
CA ARG A 25 12.55 -8.65 3.38
C ARG A 25 11.24 -8.06 2.87
N LEU A 26 10.14 -8.57 3.42
CA LEU A 26 8.79 -8.16 3.08
C LEU A 26 8.14 -7.51 4.30
N TYR A 27 7.44 -6.42 4.06
CA TYR A 27 6.61 -5.74 5.05
C TYR A 27 5.21 -5.58 4.48
N THR A 28 4.20 -5.74 5.32
CA THR A 28 2.80 -5.62 4.91
C THR A 28 2.05 -4.64 5.79
N ALA A 29 1.01 -4.05 5.21
CA ALA A 29 0.01 -3.29 5.93
C ALA A 29 -1.36 -3.55 5.31
N LYS A 30 -2.39 -3.55 6.14
CA LYS A 30 -3.79 -3.57 5.73
C LYS A 30 -4.49 -2.46 6.48
N VAL A 31 -5.16 -1.58 5.75
CA VAL A 31 -5.90 -0.44 6.32
C VAL A 31 -7.31 -0.42 5.74
N PRO A 32 -8.31 0.13 6.46
CA PRO A 32 -9.64 0.32 5.88
C PRO A 32 -9.57 1.16 4.60
N SER A 33 -10.32 0.75 3.59
CA SER A 33 -10.53 1.56 2.39
C SER A 33 -11.45 2.74 2.70
N THR A 34 -11.30 3.81 1.94
CA THR A 34 -12.19 4.96 1.96
C THR A 34 -12.91 5.03 0.61
N PRO A 35 -14.15 4.52 0.49
CA PRO A 35 -14.82 4.38 -0.79
C PRO A 35 -15.05 5.70 -1.52
N GLU A 36 -15.23 6.79 -0.75
CA GLU A 36 -15.41 8.15 -1.27
C GLU A 36 -14.12 8.70 -1.91
N ASP A 37 -12.95 8.29 -1.42
CA ASP A 37 -11.63 8.68 -1.93
C ASP A 37 -10.59 7.61 -1.55
N SER A 38 -10.28 6.74 -2.50
CA SER A 38 -9.32 5.65 -2.30
C SER A 38 -7.91 6.13 -1.97
N SER A 39 -7.56 7.37 -2.35
CA SER A 39 -6.24 7.96 -2.08
C SER A 39 -5.96 8.00 -0.58
N ILE A 40 -6.98 8.26 0.24
CA ILE A 40 -6.86 8.29 1.71
C ILE A 40 -6.42 6.93 2.25
N GLY A 41 -7.05 5.84 1.77
CA GLY A 41 -6.67 4.47 2.12
C GLY A 41 -5.24 4.15 1.71
N VAL A 42 -4.83 4.58 0.51
CA VAL A 42 -3.46 4.40 0.01
C VAL A 42 -2.44 5.13 0.88
N PHE A 43 -2.65 6.41 1.19
CA PHE A 43 -1.71 7.19 2.01
C PHE A 43 -1.58 6.65 3.44
N ASN A 44 -2.71 6.29 4.07
CA ASN A 44 -2.70 5.66 5.38
C ASN A 44 -1.92 4.34 5.37
N GLY A 45 -2.09 3.58 4.29
CA GLY A 45 -1.36 2.35 4.05
C GLY A 45 0.14 2.56 3.92
N ILE A 46 0.56 3.54 3.12
CA ILE A 46 1.97 3.89 2.89
C ILE A 46 2.63 4.28 4.21
N ALA A 47 2.01 5.18 4.97
CA ALA A 47 2.51 5.58 6.29
C ALA A 47 2.69 4.36 7.20
N ARG A 48 1.68 3.49 7.28
CA ARG A 48 1.71 2.30 8.13
C ARG A 48 2.81 1.30 7.73
N VAL A 49 3.01 1.03 6.44
CA VAL A 49 4.02 0.06 6.00
C VAL A 49 5.44 0.62 6.14
N CYS A 50 5.63 1.94 5.94
CA CYS A 50 6.91 2.61 6.19
C CYS A 50 7.25 2.61 7.68
N ASP A 51 6.30 2.90 8.57
CA ASP A 51 6.48 2.82 10.03
C ASP A 51 6.88 1.39 10.46
N ASN A 52 6.19 0.37 9.93
CA ASN A 52 6.51 -1.03 10.20
C ASN A 52 7.92 -1.42 9.73
N ALA A 53 8.38 -0.84 8.62
CA ALA A 53 9.70 -1.10 8.06
C ALA A 53 10.80 -0.23 8.68
N GLY A 54 10.44 0.86 9.36
CA GLY A 54 11.37 1.84 9.92
C GLY A 54 12.12 2.64 8.84
N ILE A 55 11.47 2.93 7.71
CA ILE A 55 12.08 3.63 6.57
C ILE A 55 11.37 4.94 6.25
N ASP A 56 12.08 5.84 5.56
CA ASP A 56 11.46 7.04 5.00
C ASP A 56 10.73 6.70 3.68
N PRO A 57 9.50 7.21 3.43
CA PRO A 57 8.79 6.99 2.17
C PRO A 57 9.58 7.40 0.91
N THR A 58 10.51 8.35 1.02
CA THR A 58 11.40 8.77 -0.08
C THR A 58 12.37 7.67 -0.52
N GLU A 59 12.51 6.58 0.25
CA GLU A 59 13.33 5.43 -0.12
C GLU A 59 12.64 4.44 -1.07
N ILE A 60 11.32 4.59 -1.28
CA ILE A 60 10.53 3.81 -2.23
C ILE A 60 10.84 4.30 -3.65
N SER A 61 11.36 3.39 -4.48
CA SER A 61 11.77 3.70 -5.86
C SER A 61 10.67 3.45 -6.88
N SER A 62 9.68 2.63 -6.55
CA SER A 62 8.61 2.24 -7.47
C SER A 62 7.35 1.85 -6.71
N VAL A 63 6.21 2.22 -7.29
CA VAL A 63 4.87 1.87 -6.80
C VAL A 63 4.12 1.15 -7.91
N MET A 64 3.62 -0.05 -7.60
CA MET A 64 2.67 -0.79 -8.43
C MET A 64 1.30 -0.70 -7.78
N HIS A 65 0.33 -0.14 -8.50
CA HIS A 65 -1.02 0.10 -7.99
C HIS A 65 -2.03 -0.77 -8.74
N GLY A 66 -2.57 -1.77 -8.04
CA GLY A 66 -3.76 -2.52 -8.43
C GLY A 66 -4.99 -1.93 -7.76
N THR A 67 -6.09 -1.84 -8.50
CA THR A 67 -7.39 -1.50 -7.93
C THR A 67 -8.39 -2.56 -8.34
N ARG A 68 -9.14 -3.08 -7.37
CA ARG A 68 -10.34 -3.86 -7.62
C ARG A 68 -11.57 -3.00 -7.34
N LEU A 69 -12.33 -2.70 -8.39
CA LEU A 69 -13.62 -2.05 -8.23
C LEU A 69 -14.59 -3.00 -7.52
N GLN A 70 -15.19 -2.54 -6.42
CA GLN A 70 -16.36 -3.19 -5.85
C GLN A 70 -17.52 -2.97 -6.82
N LEU A 71 -18.07 -4.04 -7.39
CA LEU A 71 -19.33 -3.94 -8.13
C LEU A 71 -20.44 -3.65 -7.10
N THR A 72 -20.87 -2.40 -7.01
CA THR A 72 -22.13 -2.05 -6.35
C THR A 72 -23.26 -2.70 -7.16
N GLN A 73 -23.85 -3.77 -6.65
CA GLN A 73 -25.14 -4.23 -7.16
C GLN A 73 -26.17 -3.18 -6.74
N SER A 74 -26.69 -2.47 -7.75
CA SER A 74 -27.84 -1.57 -7.66
C SER A 74 -29.12 -2.33 -7.33
#